data_AF-A0A1V9FNN0-F1
#
_entry.id   AF-A0A1V9FNN0-F1
#
_cell.length_a   1.000
_cell.length_b   1.000
_cell.length_c   1.000
_cell.angle_alpha   90.00
_cell.angle_beta   90.00
_cell.angle_gamma   90.00
#
_symmetry.space_group_name_H-M   'P 1'
#
loop_
_entity.id
_entity.type
_entity.pdbx_description
1 polymer ?
#
loop_
_entity_poly.entity_id
_entity_poly.type
_entity_poly.pdbx_seq_one_letter_code
_entity_poly.pdbx_strand_id
1 'polypeptide(L)'
;MAGESYNLSDELFEMSSLIWKHNQGEITEEEKTILANWRNASPENERLFTTLTNNEQLQAKLNQWHEIEGTREAARKRVMEMLFPGAIVTPMRRKGYSSWKTVAAAAAVAAVIGTGAWFLLKKDKPQQVAKVQPAERSTQSDIAPGGYKAQLVLSDGSTIELDSAGNQQLAQQGNMQVMNTDGQLVYKKGATNESKTLYNTLKTARGQMYPVKLSDGSAVWLNSSSSIRFPVAFNEQERRVEITGEAYFEIAHNDRQPFKVSVNGMTVQVVGTVFNINSYTDEGPIKTTLLRGAVKVKQGNQQVMIKPGEQAEVGENNIKVNTGVNISKEVAWKNGLFFFKNENLKTIMRQISRWYDVDVVFEGNVSNEEYSGKIYRNANLTEVLKLLNVLDVNYKIEGKKLIIKG
;
A
#
# COMPACT_ATOMS: atom_id res chain seq x y z
N MET A 1 29.12 13.42 13.31
CA MET A 1 27.99 14.37 13.29
C MET A 1 26.83 13.66 12.62
N ALA A 2 26.01 13.03 13.44
CA ALA A 2 24.69 12.48 13.12
C ALA A 2 23.70 13.66 13.08
N GLY A 3 22.52 13.59 12.47
CA GLY A 3 21.83 12.55 11.73
C GLY A 3 20.80 13.26 10.86
N GLU A 4 19.73 12.58 10.49
CA GLU A 4 18.57 13.13 9.75
C GLU A 4 18.72 13.16 8.22
N SER A 5 18.79 11.97 7.61
CA SER A 5 18.20 11.80 6.28
C SER A 5 16.70 11.51 6.44
N TYR A 6 15.94 12.57 6.72
CA TYR A 6 14.48 12.55 6.79
C TYR A 6 13.89 12.13 5.44
N ASN A 7 12.82 11.35 5.51
CA ASN A 7 12.12 10.80 4.37
C ASN A 7 11.26 11.90 3.72
N LEU A 8 11.70 12.48 2.60
CA LEU A 8 11.05 13.63 1.93
C LEU A 8 9.56 13.39 1.58
N SER A 9 9.12 12.12 1.45
CA SER A 9 7.70 11.79 1.26
C SER A 9 6.91 11.74 2.55
N ASP A 10 7.52 11.29 3.64
CA ASP A 10 6.89 11.30 4.96
C ASP A 10 6.86 12.74 5.48
N GLU A 11 7.90 13.54 5.21
CA GLU A 11 7.95 14.95 5.55
C GLU A 11 6.84 15.74 4.81
N LEU A 12 6.70 15.59 3.49
CA LEU A 12 5.60 16.28 2.77
C LEU A 12 4.21 15.81 3.21
N PHE A 13 4.06 14.53 3.57
CA PHE A 13 2.81 13.96 4.05
C PHE A 13 2.48 14.44 5.47
N GLU A 14 3.44 14.32 6.39
CA GLU A 14 3.36 14.79 7.77
C GLU A 14 3.10 16.29 7.81
N MET A 15 3.82 17.08 7.00
CA MET A 15 3.59 18.53 6.91
C MET A 15 2.24 18.86 6.31
N SER A 16 1.74 18.10 5.32
CA SER A 16 0.38 18.32 4.79
C SER A 16 -0.73 18.07 5.83
N SER A 17 -0.52 17.10 6.73
CA SER A 17 -1.40 16.82 7.87
C SER A 17 -1.30 17.91 8.94
N LEU A 18 -0.08 18.37 9.26
CA LEU A 18 0.11 19.46 10.23
C LEU A 18 -0.47 20.80 9.72
N ILE A 19 -0.32 21.11 8.43
CA ILE A 19 -0.92 22.29 7.80
C ILE A 19 -2.45 22.21 7.85
N TRP A 20 -3.03 21.04 7.62
CA TRP A 20 -4.47 20.83 7.76
C TRP A 20 -4.93 21.05 9.20
N LYS A 21 -4.29 20.41 10.20
CA LYS A 21 -4.61 20.62 11.62
C LYS A 21 -4.45 22.07 12.05
N HIS A 22 -3.44 22.76 11.53
CA HIS A 22 -3.22 24.20 11.76
C HIS A 22 -4.41 25.02 11.25
N ASN A 23 -4.89 24.74 10.05
CA ASN A 23 -6.04 25.43 9.45
C ASN A 23 -7.37 25.15 10.18
N GLN A 24 -7.52 23.96 10.77
CA GLN A 24 -8.68 23.61 11.59
C GLN A 24 -8.61 24.13 13.03
N GLY A 25 -7.47 24.70 13.45
CA GLY A 25 -7.24 25.12 14.83
C GLY A 25 -7.02 23.97 15.81
N GLU A 26 -6.76 22.76 15.32
CA GLU A 26 -6.63 21.52 16.10
C GLU A 26 -5.17 21.10 16.35
N ILE A 27 -4.21 21.90 15.91
CA ILE A 27 -2.77 21.61 16.04
C ILE A 27 -2.28 21.76 17.49
N THR A 28 -1.52 20.79 18.00
CA THR A 28 -0.94 20.82 19.36
C THR A 28 0.30 21.72 19.44
N GLU A 29 0.76 22.08 20.66
CA GLU A 29 1.96 22.92 20.84
C GLU A 29 3.26 22.23 20.36
N GLU A 30 3.36 20.91 20.51
CA GLU A 30 4.47 20.11 19.98
C GLU A 30 4.46 20.11 18.45
N GLU A 31 3.28 19.94 17.85
CA GLU A 31 3.08 19.97 16.41
C GLU A 31 3.31 21.37 15.80
N LYS A 32 2.92 22.44 16.49
CA LYS A 32 3.25 23.82 16.10
C LYS A 32 4.75 24.04 16.04
N THR A 33 5.49 23.46 16.98
CA THR A 33 6.95 23.57 17.03
C THR A 33 7.60 22.85 15.84
N ILE A 34 7.12 21.65 15.51
CA ILE A 34 7.56 20.87 14.34
C ILE A 34 7.27 21.64 13.04
N LEU A 35 6.04 22.15 12.89
CA LEU A 35 5.62 22.92 11.72
C LEU A 35 6.42 24.23 11.59
N ALA A 36 6.71 24.91 12.70
CA ALA A 36 7.54 26.12 12.71
C ALA A 36 9.00 25.82 12.32
N ASN A 37 9.58 24.74 12.82
CA ASN A 37 10.93 24.32 12.45
C ASN A 37 11.02 23.97 10.95
N TRP A 38 10.02 23.28 10.41
CA TRP A 38 9.96 22.96 8.98
C TRP A 38 9.81 24.21 8.10
N ARG A 39 8.95 25.15 8.49
CA ARG A 39 8.79 26.45 7.81
C ARG A 39 10.09 27.24 7.77
N ASN A 40 10.83 27.24 8.89
CA ASN A 40 12.09 27.96 9.01
C ASN A 40 13.28 27.23 8.35
N ALA A 41 13.12 25.97 7.96
CA ALA A 41 14.19 25.17 7.36
C ALA A 41 14.55 25.62 5.93
N SER A 42 13.62 26.22 5.18
CA SER A 42 13.91 26.82 3.87
C SER A 42 12.88 27.89 3.45
N PRO A 43 13.29 28.90 2.65
CA PRO A 43 12.36 29.88 2.05
C PRO A 43 11.28 29.23 1.17
N GLU A 44 11.56 28.09 0.56
CA GLU A 44 10.63 27.31 -0.25
C GLU A 44 9.50 26.70 0.59
N ASN A 45 9.81 26.18 1.79
CA ASN A 45 8.82 25.63 2.71
C ASN A 45 7.86 26.72 3.22
N GLU A 46 8.38 27.91 3.54
CA GLU A 46 7.54 29.04 3.95
C GLU A 46 6.61 29.51 2.84
N ARG A 47 7.09 29.53 1.58
CA ARG A 47 6.26 29.83 0.41
C ARG A 47 5.17 28.78 0.20
N LEU A 48 5.50 27.50 0.37
CA LEU A 48 4.54 26.41 0.25
C LEU A 48 3.47 26.48 1.35
N PHE A 49 3.88 26.70 2.60
CA PHE A 49 2.97 26.93 3.73
C PHE A 49 2.00 28.06 3.41
N THR A 50 2.52 29.23 3.05
CA THR A 50 1.73 30.43 2.72
C THR A 50 0.76 30.18 1.55
N THR A 51 1.18 29.41 0.54
CA THR A 51 0.34 29.08 -0.62
C THR A 51 -0.82 28.17 -0.24
N LEU A 52 -0.58 27.18 0.63
CA LEU A 52 -1.59 26.22 1.07
C LEU A 52 -2.52 26.80 2.15
N THR A 53 -2.09 27.80 2.90
CA THR A 53 -2.91 28.48 3.91
C THR A 53 -3.68 29.69 3.39
N ASN A 54 -3.30 30.32 2.28
CA ASN A 54 -3.98 31.51 1.76
C ASN A 54 -4.84 31.28 0.50
N ASN A 55 -4.86 30.06 -0.05
CA ASN A 55 -5.63 29.74 -1.26
C ASN A 55 -6.84 28.86 -0.93
N GLU A 56 -8.04 29.45 -0.96
CA GLU A 56 -9.30 28.78 -0.63
C GLU A 56 -9.56 27.50 -1.46
N GLN A 57 -9.19 27.47 -2.74
CA GLN A 57 -9.38 26.30 -3.59
C GLN A 57 -8.43 25.16 -3.22
N LEU A 58 -7.18 25.50 -2.88
CA LEU A 58 -6.20 24.52 -2.39
C LEU A 58 -6.56 24.04 -0.99
N GLN A 59 -7.08 24.90 -0.12
CA GLN A 59 -7.63 24.51 1.18
C GLN A 59 -8.83 23.57 1.04
N ALA A 60 -9.77 23.87 0.15
CA ALA A 60 -10.92 22.99 -0.12
C ALA A 60 -10.47 21.62 -0.64
N LYS A 61 -9.47 21.58 -1.52
CA LYS A 61 -8.84 20.33 -1.99
C LYS A 61 -8.11 19.59 -0.87
N LEU A 62 -7.37 20.29 -0.03
CA LEU A 62 -6.70 19.71 1.15
C LEU A 62 -7.73 19.10 2.12
N ASN A 63 -8.82 19.81 2.42
CA ASN A 63 -9.88 19.32 3.29
C ASN A 63 -10.60 18.10 2.70
N GLN A 64 -10.92 18.13 1.40
CA GLN A 64 -11.53 17.00 0.70
C GLN A 64 -10.59 15.78 0.66
N TRP A 65 -9.30 16.00 0.45
CA TRP A 65 -8.28 14.96 0.45
C TRP A 65 -8.16 14.31 1.84
N HIS A 66 -8.18 15.11 2.91
CA HIS A 66 -8.15 14.64 4.30
C HIS A 66 -9.45 13.97 4.78
N GLU A 67 -10.64 14.33 4.29
CA GLU A 67 -11.89 13.61 4.59
C GLU A 67 -11.94 12.21 3.95
N ILE A 68 -11.46 12.09 2.72
CA ILE A 68 -11.37 10.82 1.97
C ILE A 68 -10.27 9.93 2.55
N GLU A 69 -9.14 10.51 2.93
CA GLU A 69 -8.06 9.79 3.61
C GLU A 69 -8.43 9.44 5.05
N GLY A 70 -9.08 10.32 5.81
CA GLY A 70 -9.46 10.10 7.21
C GLY A 70 -10.36 8.88 7.45
N THR A 71 -11.09 8.39 6.44
CA THR A 71 -11.87 7.14 6.55
C THR A 71 -11.07 5.88 6.17
N ARG A 72 -10.16 5.97 5.18
CA ARG A 72 -9.31 4.84 4.73
C ARG A 72 -8.00 4.71 5.48
N GLU A 73 -7.35 5.81 5.83
CA GLU A 73 -6.19 5.89 6.72
C GLU A 73 -6.57 5.59 8.17
N ALA A 74 -7.71 6.06 8.70
CA ALA A 74 -8.11 5.64 10.04
C ALA A 74 -8.48 4.15 10.07
N ALA A 75 -9.03 3.59 8.99
CA ALA A 75 -9.22 2.15 8.86
C ALA A 75 -7.88 1.42 8.75
N ARG A 76 -6.95 1.89 7.91
CA ARG A 76 -5.60 1.34 7.73
C ARG A 76 -4.73 1.46 8.98
N LYS A 77 -4.85 2.57 9.72
CA LYS A 77 -4.19 2.86 10.98
C LYS A 77 -4.79 2.04 12.11
N ARG A 78 -6.12 1.92 12.20
CA ARG A 78 -6.76 0.98 13.14
C ARG A 78 -6.37 -0.45 12.85
N VAL A 79 -6.35 -0.85 11.58
CA VAL A 79 -5.87 -2.16 11.15
C VAL A 79 -4.38 -2.29 11.53
N MET A 80 -3.49 -1.35 11.21
CA MET A 80 -2.08 -1.42 11.62
C MET A 80 -1.84 -1.41 13.14
N GLU A 81 -2.61 -0.64 13.91
CA GLU A 81 -2.57 -0.60 15.37
C GLU A 81 -3.13 -1.90 15.98
N MET A 82 -4.16 -2.50 15.38
CA MET A 82 -4.69 -3.81 15.75
C MET A 82 -3.72 -4.95 15.41
N LEU A 83 -2.99 -4.82 14.30
CA LEU A 83 -2.10 -5.83 13.75
C LEU A 83 -0.71 -5.90 14.44
N PHE A 84 -0.29 -4.84 15.14
CA PHE A 84 0.99 -4.77 15.86
C PHE A 84 0.85 -4.15 17.27
N PRO A 85 0.24 -4.85 18.24
CA PRO A 85 0.00 -4.30 19.58
C PRO A 85 1.29 -4.22 20.43
N GLY A 86 1.62 -3.01 20.90
CA GLY A 86 2.77 -2.72 21.77
C GLY A 86 2.97 -1.26 22.22
N ALA A 87 2.12 -0.30 21.80
CA ALA A 87 2.09 1.07 22.33
C ALA A 87 0.83 1.28 23.18
N ILE A 88 1.00 1.83 24.39
CA ILE A 88 -0.01 1.88 25.45
C ILE A 88 -1.06 2.96 25.14
N VAL A 89 -2.35 2.62 25.15
CA VAL A 89 -3.43 3.51 25.62
C VAL A 89 -4.59 2.69 26.16
N THR A 90 -5.07 3.07 27.35
CA THR A 90 -6.06 2.36 28.17
C THR A 90 -7.52 2.52 27.68
N PRO A 91 -8.43 1.59 28.04
CA PRO A 91 -9.78 1.52 27.47
C PRO A 91 -10.77 2.55 28.06
N MET A 92 -11.64 3.09 27.20
CA MET A 92 -12.77 3.93 27.57
C MET A 92 -14.02 3.08 27.89
N ARG A 93 -14.58 3.26 29.09
CA ARG A 93 -15.86 2.66 29.52
C ARG A 93 -17.05 3.44 28.94
N ARG A 94 -18.01 2.75 28.35
CA ARG A 94 -19.36 3.27 28.03
C ARG A 94 -20.36 2.95 29.14
N LYS A 95 -21.34 3.85 29.35
CA LYS A 95 -22.68 3.53 29.86
C LYS A 95 -23.72 4.43 29.19
N GLY A 96 -24.84 3.84 28.72
CA GLY A 96 -26.06 4.52 28.20
C GLY A 96 -26.87 5.19 29.33
N TYR A 97 -28.05 5.80 29.17
CA TYR A 97 -29.14 5.92 28.17
C TYR A 97 -29.61 7.42 28.22
N SER A 98 -30.46 8.00 27.37
CA SER A 98 -31.92 7.78 27.28
C SER A 98 -32.54 8.79 26.31
N SER A 99 -33.51 8.34 25.52
CA SER A 99 -34.35 9.07 24.57
C SER A 99 -35.75 9.29 25.14
N TRP A 100 -36.22 10.54 25.33
CA TRP A 100 -37.66 10.85 25.40
C TRP A 100 -38.02 12.35 25.40
N LYS A 101 -37.69 13.17 24.39
CA LYS A 101 -38.34 14.50 24.22
C LYS A 101 -38.50 14.95 22.75
N THR A 102 -38.87 14.05 21.84
CA THR A 102 -39.16 14.39 20.43
C THR A 102 -40.49 13.81 19.93
N VAL A 103 -41.63 14.17 20.55
CA VAL A 103 -42.95 13.82 19.96
C VAL A 103 -43.98 14.98 19.94
N ALA A 104 -43.76 16.14 20.57
CA ALA A 104 -44.79 17.21 20.57
C ALA A 104 -44.67 18.29 19.47
N ALA A 105 -43.62 18.32 18.64
CA ALA A 105 -43.38 19.44 17.71
C ALA A 105 -43.61 19.12 16.21
N ALA A 106 -43.89 17.87 15.83
CA ALA A 106 -43.85 17.45 14.42
C ALA A 106 -45.15 17.67 13.62
N ALA A 107 -46.30 17.92 14.26
CA ALA A 107 -47.59 18.03 13.56
C ALA A 107 -47.88 19.43 12.98
N ALA A 108 -47.31 20.51 13.55
CA ALA A 108 -47.57 21.87 13.09
C ALA A 108 -46.71 22.31 11.88
N VAL A 109 -45.51 21.73 11.73
CA VAL A 109 -44.58 22.08 10.64
C VAL A 109 -44.99 21.44 9.31
N ALA A 110 -45.60 20.25 9.34
CA ALA A 110 -46.06 19.56 8.12
C ALA A 110 -47.20 20.29 7.39
N ALA A 111 -48.10 20.98 8.13
CA ALA A 111 -49.24 21.69 7.55
C ALA A 111 -48.85 23.00 6.83
N VAL A 112 -47.77 23.66 7.26
CA VAL A 112 -47.27 24.91 6.67
C VAL A 112 -46.43 24.65 5.40
N ILE A 113 -45.70 23.53 5.35
CA ILE A 113 -44.92 23.15 4.16
C ILE A 113 -45.84 22.63 3.04
N GLY A 114 -46.94 21.93 3.39
CA GLY A 114 -47.89 21.40 2.41
C GLY A 114 -48.62 22.48 1.59
N THR A 115 -49.00 23.59 2.21
CA THR A 115 -49.67 24.72 1.53
C THR A 115 -48.70 25.57 0.69
N GLY A 116 -47.44 25.70 1.11
CA GLY A 116 -46.39 26.34 0.32
C GLY A 116 -45.99 25.54 -0.94
N ALA A 117 -45.96 24.21 -0.84
CA ALA A 117 -45.65 23.34 -1.97
C ALA A 117 -46.72 23.40 -3.08
N TRP A 118 -48.00 23.52 -2.73
CA TRP A 118 -49.09 23.55 -3.73
C TRP A 118 -49.08 24.82 -4.59
N PHE A 119 -48.74 25.97 -4.01
CA PHE A 119 -48.65 27.24 -4.75
C PHE A 119 -47.40 27.35 -5.63
N LEU A 120 -46.31 26.66 -5.29
CA LEU A 120 -45.08 26.63 -6.09
C LEU A 120 -45.10 25.57 -7.22
N LEU A 121 -46.12 24.70 -7.26
CA LEU A 121 -46.25 23.63 -8.24
C LEU A 121 -47.16 23.96 -9.44
N LYS A 122 -47.63 25.21 -9.58
CA LYS A 122 -48.32 25.66 -10.78
C LYS A 122 -47.30 25.97 -11.88
N LYS A 123 -46.95 24.95 -12.69
CA LYS A 123 -46.05 25.08 -13.84
C LYS A 123 -46.81 25.32 -15.15
N ASP A 124 -46.33 26.28 -15.92
CA ASP A 124 -46.60 26.40 -17.36
C ASP A 124 -46.10 25.17 -18.12
N LYS A 125 -46.82 24.79 -19.18
CA LYS A 125 -46.53 23.60 -19.99
C LYS A 125 -45.24 23.79 -20.81
N PRO A 126 -44.22 22.93 -20.67
CA PRO A 126 -43.03 22.98 -21.51
C PRO A 126 -43.31 22.38 -22.90
N GLN A 127 -42.84 23.07 -23.94
CA GLN A 127 -42.81 22.59 -25.33
C GLN A 127 -41.97 21.32 -25.46
N GLN A 128 -42.44 20.39 -26.30
CA GLN A 128 -41.74 19.13 -26.57
C GLN A 128 -40.48 19.39 -27.41
N VAL A 129 -39.31 19.18 -26.81
CA VAL A 129 -38.04 18.98 -27.51
C VAL A 129 -37.83 17.48 -27.75
N ALA A 130 -37.33 17.14 -28.93
CA ALA A 130 -37.18 15.78 -29.44
C ALA A 130 -36.47 14.84 -28.46
N LYS A 131 -37.03 13.63 -28.27
CA LYS A 131 -36.39 12.55 -27.50
C LYS A 131 -35.15 12.06 -28.25
N VAL A 132 -33.98 12.48 -27.79
CA VAL A 132 -32.73 11.76 -28.08
C VAL A 132 -32.79 10.44 -27.32
N GLN A 133 -32.81 9.33 -28.05
CA GLN A 133 -32.62 8.00 -27.48
C GLN A 133 -31.29 8.01 -26.71
N PRO A 134 -31.25 7.60 -25.43
CA PRO A 134 -29.98 7.39 -24.77
C PRO A 134 -29.26 6.30 -25.56
N ALA A 135 -28.11 6.65 -26.15
CA ALA A 135 -27.19 5.64 -26.62
C ALA A 135 -26.92 4.70 -25.43
N GLU A 136 -27.17 3.42 -25.63
CA GLU A 136 -26.79 2.37 -24.69
C GLU A 136 -25.27 2.45 -24.51
N ARG A 137 -24.83 3.22 -23.50
CA ARG A 137 -23.48 3.09 -22.98
C ARG A 137 -23.44 1.72 -22.35
N SER A 138 -22.77 0.78 -23.01
CA SER A 138 -22.33 -0.46 -22.37
C SER A 138 -21.65 -0.08 -21.06
N THR A 139 -22.31 -0.34 -19.93
CA THR A 139 -21.71 -0.22 -18.60
C THR A 139 -20.75 -1.39 -18.46
N GLN A 140 -19.59 -1.30 -19.11
CA GLN A 140 -18.45 -2.13 -18.77
C GLN A 140 -18.09 -1.73 -17.33
N SER A 141 -18.36 -2.63 -16.37
CA SER A 141 -17.97 -2.42 -14.98
C SER A 141 -16.48 -2.12 -14.93
N ASP A 142 -16.12 -1.00 -14.32
CA ASP A 142 -14.73 -0.57 -14.17
C ASP A 142 -13.93 -1.64 -13.38
N ILE A 143 -12.64 -1.76 -13.70
CA ILE A 143 -11.77 -2.76 -13.06
C ILE A 143 -11.30 -2.20 -11.73
N ALA A 144 -11.77 -2.82 -10.65
CA ALA A 144 -11.42 -2.44 -9.28
C ALA A 144 -9.91 -2.63 -9.02
N PRO A 145 -9.33 -1.85 -8.10
CA PRO A 145 -7.95 -2.06 -7.66
C PRO A 145 -7.74 -3.42 -7.01
N GLY A 146 -6.47 -3.83 -6.94
CA GLY A 146 -6.06 -4.99 -6.17
C GLY A 146 -6.42 -4.91 -4.68
N GLY A 147 -6.40 -6.06 -4.00
CA GLY A 147 -6.83 -6.19 -2.61
C GLY A 147 -5.88 -7.01 -1.74
N TYR A 148 -6.24 -7.14 -0.47
CA TYR A 148 -5.47 -7.90 0.51
C TYR A 148 -5.91 -9.37 0.55
N LYS A 149 -5.27 -10.21 -0.26
CA LYS A 149 -5.57 -11.63 -0.39
C LYS A 149 -4.28 -12.43 -0.60
N ALA A 150 -4.27 -13.69 -0.19
CA ALA A 150 -3.18 -14.61 -0.50
C ALA A 150 -3.63 -16.07 -0.38
N GLN A 151 -2.89 -16.97 -1.00
CA GLN A 151 -3.03 -18.40 -0.83
C GLN A 151 -1.88 -18.92 0.04
N LEU A 152 -2.21 -19.57 1.16
CA LEU A 152 -1.26 -20.29 1.99
C LEU A 152 -1.23 -21.77 1.59
N VAL A 153 -0.09 -22.24 1.13
CA VAL A 153 0.18 -23.66 0.87
C VAL A 153 0.92 -24.24 2.07
N LEU A 154 0.33 -25.24 2.71
CA LEU A 154 0.89 -25.92 3.88
C LEU A 154 1.89 -27.00 3.49
N SER A 155 2.57 -27.56 4.49
CA SER A 155 3.62 -28.57 4.30
C SER A 155 3.13 -29.90 3.73
N ASP A 156 1.83 -30.19 3.88
CA ASP A 156 1.18 -31.37 3.31
C ASP A 156 0.64 -31.12 1.88
N GLY A 157 0.81 -29.90 1.35
CA GLY A 157 0.32 -29.47 0.04
C GLY A 157 -1.10 -28.92 0.04
N SER A 158 -1.82 -28.96 1.16
CA SER A 158 -3.14 -28.35 1.27
C SER A 158 -3.07 -26.82 1.15
N THR A 159 -4.13 -26.22 0.61
CA THR A 159 -4.17 -24.78 0.31
C THR A 159 -5.30 -24.09 1.06
N ILE A 160 -5.00 -22.91 1.61
CA ILE A 160 -5.94 -22.08 2.34
C ILE A 160 -5.95 -20.71 1.70
N GLU A 161 -7.13 -20.29 1.22
CA GLU A 161 -7.35 -18.92 0.78
C GLU A 161 -7.47 -18.01 2.00
N LEU A 162 -6.66 -16.97 2.03
CA LEU A 162 -6.68 -15.93 3.05
C LEU A 162 -7.37 -14.72 2.44
N ASP A 163 -8.61 -14.51 2.87
CA ASP A 163 -9.25 -13.22 2.77
C ASP A 163 -9.21 -12.51 4.13
N SER A 164 -9.49 -11.22 4.13
CA SER A 164 -9.42 -10.37 5.31
C SER A 164 -10.52 -10.67 6.35
N ALA A 165 -11.20 -11.83 6.27
CA ALA A 165 -12.35 -12.16 7.10
C ALA A 165 -12.08 -13.33 8.06
N GLY A 166 -12.15 -13.04 9.36
CA GLY A 166 -12.39 -14.03 10.41
C GLY A 166 -11.16 -14.45 11.22
N ASN A 167 -11.35 -14.53 12.54
CA ASN A 167 -10.39 -15.09 13.47
C ASN A 167 -10.64 -16.59 13.59
N GLN A 168 -9.75 -17.41 13.03
CA GLN A 168 -9.89 -18.86 13.05
C GLN A 168 -8.55 -19.57 13.02
N GLN A 169 -8.51 -20.77 13.61
CA GLN A 169 -7.40 -21.68 13.39
C GLN A 169 -7.47 -22.22 11.96
N LEU A 170 -6.38 -22.07 11.22
CA LEU A 170 -6.26 -22.52 9.85
C LEU A 170 -5.69 -23.93 9.77
N ALA A 171 -4.68 -24.22 10.59
CA ALA A 171 -4.01 -25.53 10.60
C ALA A 171 -3.26 -25.80 11.90
N GLN A 172 -2.93 -27.08 12.10
CA GLN A 172 -1.96 -27.55 13.09
C GLN A 172 -0.83 -28.26 12.32
N GLN A 173 0.40 -27.77 12.42
CA GLN A 173 1.55 -28.31 11.70
C GLN A 173 2.68 -28.62 12.68
N GLY A 174 2.85 -29.89 13.02
CA GLY A 174 3.74 -30.33 14.09
C GLY A 174 3.34 -29.65 15.40
N ASN A 175 4.29 -28.93 16.00
CA ASN A 175 4.06 -28.20 17.24
C ASN A 175 3.63 -26.74 17.04
N MET A 176 3.19 -26.33 15.85
CA MET A 176 2.76 -24.95 15.61
C MET A 176 1.29 -24.88 15.17
N GLN A 177 0.54 -23.97 15.78
CA GLN A 177 -0.80 -23.57 15.33
C GLN A 177 -0.66 -22.42 14.34
N VAL A 178 -1.30 -22.59 13.17
CA VAL A 178 -1.44 -21.52 12.19
C VAL A 178 -2.82 -20.90 12.37
N MET A 179 -2.85 -19.61 12.70
CA MET A 179 -4.07 -18.86 12.97
C MET A 179 -4.22 -17.74 11.94
N ASN A 180 -5.44 -17.48 11.50
CA ASN A 180 -5.81 -16.17 10.97
C ASN A 180 -6.25 -15.31 12.15
N THR A 181 -5.56 -14.21 12.41
CA THR A 181 -5.97 -13.20 13.39
C THR A 181 -6.02 -11.85 12.69
N ASP A 182 -7.22 -11.28 12.58
CA ASP A 182 -7.52 -9.98 12.00
C ASP A 182 -6.97 -9.83 10.57
N GLY A 183 -7.03 -10.90 9.77
CA GLY A 183 -6.50 -10.92 8.40
C GLY A 183 -4.98 -11.11 8.32
N GLN A 184 -4.36 -11.66 9.37
CA GLN A 184 -2.94 -12.03 9.37
C GLN A 184 -2.70 -13.47 9.77
N LEU A 185 -1.69 -14.07 9.15
CA LEU A 185 -1.14 -15.33 9.61
C LEU A 185 -0.32 -15.11 10.88
N VAL A 186 -0.71 -15.82 11.94
CA VAL A 186 -0.01 -15.86 13.22
C VAL A 186 0.35 -17.31 13.54
N TYR A 187 1.63 -17.53 13.85
CA TYR A 187 2.17 -18.83 14.23
C TYR A 187 2.34 -18.89 15.75
N LYS A 188 1.64 -19.80 16.42
CA LYS A 188 1.76 -20.02 17.87
C LYS A 188 2.39 -21.37 18.19
N LYS A 189 3.34 -21.37 19.11
CA LYS A 189 3.98 -22.60 19.61
C LYS A 189 3.00 -23.39 20.47
N GLY A 190 2.74 -24.62 20.07
CA GLY A 190 2.00 -25.66 20.78
C GLY A 190 2.92 -26.49 21.70
N ALA A 191 2.33 -27.53 22.31
CA ALA A 191 2.90 -28.23 23.46
C ALA A 191 3.91 -29.36 23.16
N THR A 192 4.21 -29.68 21.90
CA THR A 192 4.99 -30.88 21.54
C THR A 192 6.38 -30.56 20.96
N ASN A 193 7.33 -31.49 21.13
CA ASN A 193 8.72 -31.39 20.67
C ASN A 193 8.94 -32.30 19.44
N GLU A 194 8.26 -32.04 18.32
CA GLU A 194 8.58 -32.75 17.08
C GLU A 194 9.67 -32.04 16.26
N SER A 195 10.61 -32.85 15.74
CA SER A 195 11.91 -32.44 15.21
C SER A 195 11.94 -32.19 13.68
N LYS A 196 10.79 -32.17 13.00
CA LYS A 196 10.76 -32.00 11.53
C LYS A 196 10.44 -30.55 11.16
N THR A 197 11.37 -29.87 10.49
CA THR A 197 11.13 -28.52 9.95
C THR A 197 10.12 -28.59 8.82
N LEU A 198 8.90 -28.14 9.09
CA LEU A 198 7.83 -28.00 8.10
C LEU A 198 7.92 -26.63 7.43
N TYR A 199 7.55 -26.55 6.16
CA TYR A 199 7.57 -25.32 5.37
C TYR A 199 6.18 -24.97 4.89
N ASN A 200 5.88 -23.68 4.90
CA ASN A 200 4.70 -23.10 4.28
C ASN A 200 5.13 -22.19 3.13
N THR A 201 4.26 -22.03 2.14
CA THR A 201 4.43 -21.06 1.05
C THR A 201 3.23 -20.15 0.98
N LEU A 202 3.43 -18.86 1.20
CA LEU A 202 2.41 -17.85 1.00
C LEU A 202 2.58 -17.24 -0.40
N LYS A 203 1.48 -17.17 -1.16
CA LYS A 203 1.47 -16.67 -2.55
C LYS A 203 0.43 -15.58 -2.72
N THR A 204 0.78 -14.54 -3.46
CA THR A 204 -0.14 -13.50 -3.93
C THR A 204 -0.28 -13.63 -5.44
N ALA A 205 -1.51 -13.70 -5.94
CA ALA A 205 -1.77 -13.61 -7.37
C ALA A 205 -1.67 -12.15 -7.87
N ARG A 206 -1.95 -11.94 -9.15
CA ARG A 206 -2.17 -10.59 -9.69
C ARG A 206 -3.36 -9.94 -8.97
N GLY A 207 -3.25 -8.64 -8.73
CA GLY A 207 -4.22 -7.87 -7.95
C GLY A 207 -4.35 -8.27 -6.49
N GLN A 208 -3.35 -8.97 -5.96
CA GLN A 208 -3.32 -9.35 -4.56
C GLN A 208 -2.05 -8.82 -3.90
N MET A 209 -2.14 -8.38 -2.65
CA MET A 209 -0.97 -8.15 -1.79
C MET A 209 -1.28 -8.68 -0.40
N TYR A 210 -0.26 -9.00 0.39
CA TYR A 210 -0.53 -9.55 1.73
C TYR A 210 0.61 -9.30 2.71
N PRO A 211 0.31 -8.77 3.92
CA PRO A 211 1.26 -8.75 5.04
C PRO A 211 1.25 -10.08 5.81
N VAL A 212 2.43 -10.57 6.17
CA VAL A 212 2.61 -11.77 7.00
C VAL A 212 3.58 -11.49 8.14
N LYS A 213 3.27 -12.01 9.33
CA LYS A 213 4.15 -12.03 10.47
C LYS A 213 4.76 -13.42 10.64
N LEU A 214 6.08 -13.50 10.64
CA LEU A 214 6.83 -14.74 10.78
C LEU A 214 6.96 -15.14 12.25
N SER A 215 7.35 -16.40 12.51
CA SER A 215 7.44 -16.95 13.87
C SER A 215 8.49 -16.25 14.76
N ASP A 216 9.47 -15.55 14.18
CA ASP A 216 10.48 -14.75 14.90
C ASP A 216 10.02 -13.30 15.19
N GLY A 217 8.79 -12.95 14.80
CA GLY A 217 8.25 -11.60 14.94
C GLY A 217 8.59 -10.64 13.79
N SER A 218 9.38 -11.07 12.80
CA SER A 218 9.62 -10.29 11.58
C SER A 218 8.34 -10.11 10.77
N ALA A 219 8.19 -8.96 10.12
CA ALA A 219 7.05 -8.67 9.26
C ALA A 219 7.50 -8.59 7.79
N VAL A 220 6.69 -9.18 6.90
CA VAL A 220 6.95 -9.21 5.46
C VAL A 220 5.69 -8.83 4.72
N TRP A 221 5.80 -7.96 3.73
CA TRP A 221 4.73 -7.65 2.80
C TRP A 221 5.08 -8.25 1.46
N LEU A 222 4.12 -8.98 0.87
CA LEU A 222 4.21 -9.48 -0.50
C LEU A 222 3.40 -8.58 -1.43
N ASN A 223 4.03 -8.12 -2.51
CA ASN A 223 3.34 -7.41 -3.58
C ASN A 223 2.61 -8.40 -4.51
N SER A 224 1.93 -7.94 -5.56
CA SER A 224 1.21 -8.81 -6.50
C SER A 224 2.10 -9.75 -7.28
N SER A 225 1.63 -10.97 -7.53
CA SER A 225 2.43 -12.01 -8.22
C SER A 225 3.74 -12.35 -7.50
N SER A 226 3.69 -12.46 -6.17
CA SER A 226 4.87 -12.74 -5.34
C SER A 226 4.65 -13.98 -4.47
N SER A 227 5.74 -14.52 -3.94
CA SER A 227 5.65 -15.60 -2.97
C SER A 227 6.76 -15.56 -1.94
N ILE A 228 6.49 -16.13 -0.77
CA ILE A 228 7.50 -16.43 0.25
C ILE A 228 7.28 -17.84 0.76
N ARG A 229 8.35 -18.63 0.75
CA ARG A 229 8.44 -19.93 1.39
C ARG A 229 9.30 -19.82 2.64
N PHE A 230 8.77 -20.29 3.76
CA PHE A 230 9.38 -20.10 5.07
C PHE A 230 9.08 -21.30 5.98
N PRO A 231 9.98 -21.61 6.93
CA PRO A 231 9.73 -22.66 7.89
C PRO A 231 8.66 -22.19 8.88
N VAL A 232 7.84 -23.14 9.32
CA VAL A 232 6.79 -22.91 10.32
C VAL A 232 7.38 -22.46 11.67
N ALA A 233 8.61 -22.88 11.97
CA ALA A 233 9.46 -22.35 13.03
C ALA A 233 10.92 -22.32 12.56
N PHE A 234 11.64 -21.22 12.81
CA PHE A 234 13.07 -21.13 12.51
C PHE A 234 13.90 -22.02 13.44
N ASN A 235 14.98 -22.61 12.90
CA ASN A 235 15.94 -23.39 13.68
C ASN A 235 16.90 -22.49 14.46
N GLU A 236 17.71 -23.01 15.38
CA GLU A 236 18.59 -22.19 16.23
C GLU A 236 19.77 -21.52 15.47
N GLN A 237 20.10 -21.96 14.25
CA GLN A 237 21.28 -21.51 13.52
C GLN A 237 21.00 -20.29 12.63
N GLU A 238 19.88 -20.27 11.93
CA GLU A 238 19.54 -19.21 10.99
C GLU A 238 18.03 -19.09 10.75
N ARG A 239 17.61 -17.91 10.30
CA ARG A 239 16.25 -17.63 9.87
C ARG A 239 16.21 -17.53 8.36
N ARG A 240 15.90 -18.63 7.66
CA ARG A 240 15.93 -18.68 6.20
C ARG A 240 14.54 -18.66 5.58
N VAL A 241 14.35 -17.81 4.58
CA VAL A 241 13.17 -17.78 3.71
C VAL A 241 13.59 -17.74 2.25
N GLU A 242 12.68 -18.10 1.35
CA GLU A 242 12.86 -18.07 -0.10
C GLU A 242 11.73 -17.24 -0.71
N ILE A 243 12.01 -16.36 -1.67
CA ILE A 243 10.99 -15.51 -2.30
C ILE A 243 11.03 -15.53 -3.82
N THR A 244 9.89 -15.15 -4.41
CA THR A 244 9.77 -14.70 -5.80
C THR A 244 8.94 -13.42 -5.86
N GLY A 245 9.09 -12.64 -6.93
CA GLY A 245 8.37 -11.37 -7.11
C GLY A 245 8.97 -10.25 -6.28
N GLU A 246 8.15 -9.47 -5.59
CA GLU A 246 8.60 -8.36 -4.76
C GLU A 246 8.10 -8.47 -3.33
N ALA A 247 9.03 -8.32 -2.39
CA ALA A 247 8.77 -8.41 -0.96
C ALA A 247 9.51 -7.31 -0.19
N TYR A 248 8.79 -6.69 0.74
CA TYR A 248 9.31 -5.72 1.68
C TYR A 248 9.44 -6.36 3.06
N PHE A 249 10.60 -6.17 3.70
CA PHE A 249 10.97 -6.84 4.94
C PHE A 249 11.23 -5.85 6.07
N GLU A 250 10.65 -6.12 7.22
CA GLU A 250 11.01 -5.54 8.52
C GLU A 250 11.48 -6.68 9.44
N ILE A 251 12.80 -6.88 9.50
CA ILE A 251 13.38 -8.02 10.20
C ILE A 251 13.66 -7.68 11.67
N ALA A 252 13.14 -8.53 12.57
CA ALA A 252 13.41 -8.45 13.99
C ALA A 252 14.92 -8.63 14.27
N HIS A 253 15.47 -7.76 15.13
CA HIS A 253 16.90 -7.76 15.41
C HIS A 253 17.33 -8.99 16.23
N ASN A 254 18.27 -9.76 15.72
CA ASN A 254 18.90 -10.89 16.40
C ASN A 254 20.28 -11.19 15.78
N ASP A 255 21.34 -10.73 16.43
CA ASP A 255 22.73 -10.90 15.98
C ASP A 255 23.23 -12.34 16.04
N ARG A 256 22.64 -13.17 16.91
CA ARG A 256 23.04 -14.57 17.10
C ARG A 256 22.48 -15.51 16.03
N GLN A 257 21.44 -15.06 15.32
CA GLN A 257 20.68 -15.87 14.38
C GLN A 257 20.36 -15.04 13.13
N PRO A 258 21.25 -15.04 12.11
CA PRO A 258 21.08 -14.19 10.93
C PRO A 258 19.82 -14.57 10.15
N PHE A 259 19.18 -13.56 9.55
CA PHE A 259 18.07 -13.74 8.63
C PHE A 259 18.60 -13.77 7.19
N LYS A 260 18.19 -14.77 6.41
CA LYS A 260 18.64 -15.02 5.03
C LYS A 260 17.44 -15.14 4.11
N VAL A 261 17.41 -14.30 3.07
CA VAL A 261 16.44 -14.41 1.97
C VAL A 261 17.15 -14.99 0.76
N SER A 262 16.66 -16.13 0.27
CA SER A 262 17.10 -16.76 -0.97
C SER A 262 16.19 -16.34 -2.12
N VAL A 263 16.78 -15.92 -3.24
CA VAL A 263 16.04 -15.50 -4.44
C VAL A 263 16.89 -15.76 -5.69
N ASN A 264 16.44 -16.64 -6.59
CA ASN A 264 17.11 -16.96 -7.87
C ASN A 264 18.65 -17.18 -7.75
N GLY A 265 19.11 -17.93 -6.75
CA GLY A 265 20.55 -18.19 -6.52
C GLY A 265 21.31 -17.06 -5.82
N MET A 266 20.68 -15.90 -5.60
CA MET A 266 21.15 -14.82 -4.74
C MET A 266 20.75 -15.07 -3.29
N THR A 267 21.58 -14.63 -2.34
CA THR A 267 21.25 -14.59 -0.92
C THR A 267 21.44 -13.19 -0.36
N VAL A 268 20.41 -12.70 0.32
CA VAL A 268 20.43 -11.47 1.11
C VAL A 268 20.50 -11.85 2.58
N GLN A 269 21.52 -11.39 3.30
CA GLN A 269 21.72 -11.70 4.71
C GLN A 269 21.70 -10.42 5.56
N VAL A 270 20.93 -10.47 6.65
CA VAL A 270 20.75 -9.37 7.61
C VAL A 270 20.67 -9.90 9.06
N VAL A 271 20.75 -9.01 10.04
CA VAL A 271 20.54 -9.35 11.47
C VAL A 271 19.37 -8.58 12.10
N GLY A 272 18.98 -7.43 11.56
CA GLY A 272 17.86 -6.60 12.01
C GLY A 272 17.77 -5.35 11.13
N THR A 273 16.91 -5.37 10.12
CA THR A 273 17.08 -4.51 8.94
C THR A 273 15.75 -4.32 8.23
N VAL A 274 15.59 -3.16 7.60
CA VAL A 274 14.43 -2.81 6.78
C VAL A 274 14.88 -2.65 5.34
N PHE A 275 14.35 -3.45 4.43
CA PHE A 275 14.78 -3.49 3.04
C PHE A 275 13.66 -4.00 2.12
N ASN A 276 13.78 -3.70 0.82
CA ASN A 276 12.91 -4.22 -0.24
C ASN A 276 13.73 -5.11 -1.17
N ILE A 277 13.15 -6.22 -1.63
CA ILE A 277 13.68 -7.00 -2.75
C ILE A 277 12.64 -7.04 -3.86
N ASN A 278 13.02 -6.58 -5.06
CA ASN A 278 12.26 -6.78 -6.28
C ASN A 278 13.02 -7.76 -7.18
N SER A 279 12.40 -8.90 -7.49
CA SER A 279 12.96 -9.99 -8.27
C SER A 279 12.06 -10.43 -9.42
N TYR A 280 11.14 -9.56 -9.87
CA TYR A 280 10.32 -9.88 -11.03
C TYR A 280 11.18 -10.05 -12.27
N THR A 281 11.02 -11.17 -12.96
CA THR A 281 11.82 -11.52 -14.14
C THR A 281 11.56 -10.59 -15.34
N ASP A 282 10.43 -9.87 -15.34
CA ASP A 282 10.05 -8.90 -16.37
C ASP A 282 10.52 -7.47 -16.06
N GLU A 283 11.26 -7.24 -14.96
CA GLU A 283 11.75 -5.91 -14.53
C GLU A 283 13.27 -5.75 -14.56
N GLY A 284 13.99 -6.70 -15.18
CA GLY A 284 15.43 -6.64 -15.37
C GLY A 284 16.20 -7.28 -14.20
N PRO A 285 17.28 -6.63 -13.69
CA PRO A 285 18.09 -7.21 -12.62
C PRO A 285 17.33 -7.27 -11.30
N ILE A 286 17.71 -8.20 -10.42
CA ILE A 286 17.15 -8.29 -9.07
C ILE A 286 17.65 -7.10 -8.25
N LYS A 287 16.75 -6.36 -7.62
CA LYS A 287 17.07 -5.14 -6.86
C LYS A 287 16.85 -5.37 -5.38
N THR A 288 17.87 -5.09 -4.57
CA THR A 288 17.77 -5.05 -3.10
C THR A 288 18.02 -3.63 -2.63
N THR A 289 16.99 -2.95 -2.14
CA THR A 289 17.04 -1.55 -1.67
C THR A 289 17.07 -1.51 -0.15
N LEU A 290 18.07 -0.88 0.46
CA LEU A 290 18.21 -0.81 1.91
C LEU A 290 17.65 0.51 2.48
N LEU A 291 16.73 0.40 3.42
CA LEU A 291 16.13 1.54 4.13
C LEU A 291 16.82 1.79 5.48
N ARG A 292 17.05 0.73 6.28
CA ARG A 292 17.68 0.83 7.60
C ARG A 292 18.47 -0.42 7.93
N GLY A 293 19.63 -0.24 8.57
CA GLY A 293 20.48 -1.33 9.03
C GLY A 293 21.61 -1.62 8.04
N ALA A 294 21.93 -2.90 7.85
CA ALA A 294 23.04 -3.34 7.01
C ALA A 294 22.61 -4.61 6.27
N VAL A 295 22.85 -4.65 4.95
CA VAL A 295 22.51 -5.79 4.12
C VAL A 295 23.74 -6.30 3.40
N LYS A 296 24.01 -7.59 3.55
CA LYS A 296 24.98 -8.31 2.73
C LYS A 296 24.25 -9.02 1.60
N VAL A 297 24.56 -8.68 0.36
CA VAL A 297 24.05 -9.35 -0.84
C VAL A 297 25.15 -10.24 -1.41
N LYS A 298 24.83 -11.51 -1.69
CA LYS A 298 25.77 -12.50 -2.22
C LYS A 298 25.16 -13.21 -3.43
N GLN A 299 25.95 -13.38 -4.49
CA GLN A 299 25.64 -14.22 -5.65
C GLN A 299 26.92 -14.95 -6.07
N GLY A 300 26.89 -16.28 -6.05
CA GLY A 300 28.10 -17.09 -6.28
C GLY A 300 29.25 -16.71 -5.34
N ASN A 301 30.37 -16.28 -5.93
CA ASN A 301 31.58 -15.83 -5.21
C ASN A 301 31.60 -14.31 -4.95
N GLN A 302 30.69 -13.55 -5.55
CA GLN A 302 30.59 -12.11 -5.35
C GLN A 302 29.73 -11.81 -4.13
N GLN A 303 30.16 -10.82 -3.35
CA GLN A 303 29.37 -10.27 -2.25
C GLN A 303 29.61 -8.78 -2.12
N VAL A 304 28.57 -8.05 -1.74
CA VAL A 304 28.64 -6.62 -1.43
C VAL A 304 27.89 -6.35 -0.13
N MET A 305 28.34 -5.33 0.59
CA MET A 305 27.64 -4.76 1.73
C MET A 305 27.04 -3.44 1.27
N ILE A 306 25.73 -3.28 1.39
CA ILE A 306 25.04 -2.01 1.10
C ILE A 306 24.64 -1.30 2.38
N LYS A 307 24.61 0.03 2.32
CA LYS A 307 24.23 0.95 3.41
C LYS A 307 22.82 1.53 3.17
N PRO A 308 22.16 2.11 4.19
CA PRO A 308 20.91 2.84 4.01
C PRO A 308 21.00 3.86 2.88
N GLY A 309 20.02 3.86 1.97
CA GLY A 309 20.03 4.72 0.77
C GLY A 309 20.65 4.08 -0.48
N GLU A 310 21.26 2.91 -0.36
CA GLU A 310 21.88 2.20 -1.47
C GLU A 310 20.99 1.05 -1.98
N GLN A 311 21.18 0.69 -3.25
CA GLN A 311 20.54 -0.45 -3.89
C GLN A 311 21.59 -1.35 -4.54
N ALA A 312 21.53 -2.64 -4.25
CA ALA A 312 22.25 -3.64 -5.02
C ALA A 312 21.38 -4.11 -6.20
N GLU A 313 21.87 -3.97 -7.42
CA GLU A 313 21.31 -4.56 -8.63
C GLU A 313 22.14 -5.78 -9.01
N VAL A 314 21.51 -6.95 -9.02
CA VAL A 314 22.15 -8.23 -9.29
C VAL A 314 21.69 -8.73 -10.66
N GLY A 315 22.63 -8.74 -11.60
CA GLY A 315 22.46 -9.30 -12.94
C GLY A 315 22.84 -10.78 -13.00
N GLU A 316 23.15 -11.29 -14.19
CA GLU A 316 23.57 -12.68 -14.35
C GLU A 316 24.94 -12.97 -13.73
N ASN A 317 25.91 -12.04 -13.86
CA ASN A 317 27.32 -12.26 -13.50
C ASN A 317 27.95 -11.11 -12.71
N ASN A 318 27.16 -10.11 -12.29
CA ASN A 318 27.67 -8.96 -11.56
C ASN A 318 26.68 -8.44 -10.51
N ILE A 319 27.24 -7.86 -9.46
CA ILE A 319 26.50 -7.06 -8.48
C ILE A 319 26.95 -5.61 -8.63
N LYS A 320 26.03 -4.72 -9.01
CA LYS A 320 26.24 -3.29 -9.08
C LYS A 320 25.60 -2.62 -7.86
N VAL A 321 26.31 -1.70 -7.21
CA VAL A 321 25.74 -0.90 -6.12
C VAL A 321 25.46 0.50 -6.66
N ASN A 322 24.20 0.93 -6.58
CA ASN A 322 23.76 2.27 -6.94
C ASN A 322 23.61 3.13 -5.69
N THR A 323 24.20 4.31 -5.72
CA THR A 323 24.03 5.37 -4.71
C THR A 323 23.02 6.41 -5.24
N GLY A 324 22.25 7.04 -4.35
CA GLY A 324 21.23 8.03 -4.75
C GLY A 324 19.90 7.44 -5.24
N VAL A 325 19.58 6.22 -4.81
CA VAL A 325 18.31 5.57 -5.13
C VAL A 325 17.16 6.29 -4.45
N ASN A 326 16.06 6.50 -5.18
CA ASN A 326 14.85 7.05 -4.59
C ASN A 326 14.13 5.95 -3.80
N ILE A 327 14.47 5.80 -2.52
CA ILE A 327 13.86 4.79 -1.64
C ILE A 327 12.32 4.88 -1.66
N SER A 328 11.77 6.10 -1.59
CA SER A 328 10.32 6.31 -1.55
C SER A 328 9.62 5.77 -2.80
N LYS A 329 10.31 5.73 -3.95
CA LYS A 329 9.83 5.07 -5.18
C LYS A 329 9.84 3.54 -5.03
N GLU A 330 10.96 2.98 -4.57
CA GLU A 330 11.15 1.52 -4.44
C GLU A 330 10.16 0.87 -3.47
N VAL A 331 9.64 1.61 -2.50
CA VAL A 331 8.63 1.11 -1.52
C VAL A 331 7.25 1.74 -1.67
N ALA A 332 7.02 2.51 -2.74
CA ALA A 332 5.75 3.20 -2.98
C ALA A 332 4.55 2.24 -2.98
N TRP A 333 4.75 1.04 -3.52
CA TRP A 333 3.72 0.01 -3.61
C TRP A 333 3.17 -0.39 -2.24
N LYS A 334 4.04 -0.58 -1.24
CA LYS A 334 3.67 -0.89 0.14
C LYS A 334 2.89 0.25 0.78
N ASN A 335 3.16 1.47 0.34
CA ASN A 335 2.48 2.67 0.80
C ASN A 335 1.15 2.93 0.05
N GLY A 336 0.78 2.10 -0.92
CA GLY A 336 -0.47 2.23 -1.68
C GLY A 336 -0.36 3.18 -2.88
N LEU A 337 0.86 3.38 -3.39
CA LEU A 337 1.15 4.29 -4.50
C LEU A 337 1.79 3.55 -5.68
N PHE A 338 1.41 3.95 -6.89
CA PHE A 338 2.32 3.92 -8.02
C PHE A 338 3.20 5.18 -7.94
N PHE A 339 4.51 5.02 -8.06
CA PHE A 339 5.44 6.14 -8.14
C PHE A 339 6.38 5.91 -9.32
N PHE A 340 6.18 6.69 -10.37
CA PHE A 340 7.00 6.70 -11.56
C PHE A 340 7.95 7.90 -11.50
N LYS A 341 9.21 7.66 -11.82
CA LYS A 341 10.22 8.70 -11.98
C LYS A 341 11.09 8.29 -13.14
N ASN A 342 10.91 8.99 -14.25
CA ASN A 342 11.58 8.74 -15.53
C ASN A 342 11.40 7.28 -15.97
N GLU A 343 10.16 6.80 -15.99
CA GLU A 343 9.83 5.42 -16.35
C GLU A 343 9.20 5.33 -17.72
N ASN A 344 9.65 4.37 -18.53
CA ASN A 344 9.01 4.11 -19.82
C ASN A 344 7.63 3.46 -19.65
N LEU A 345 6.79 3.62 -20.68
CA LEU A 345 5.41 3.13 -20.65
C LEU A 345 5.31 1.61 -20.42
N LYS A 346 6.27 0.83 -20.92
CA LYS A 346 6.28 -0.64 -20.71
C LYS A 346 6.45 -0.99 -19.23
N THR A 347 7.34 -0.32 -18.51
CA THR A 347 7.50 -0.51 -17.06
C THR A 347 6.23 -0.12 -16.30
N ILE A 348 5.64 1.04 -16.64
CA ILE A 348 4.39 1.52 -16.03
C ILE A 348 3.28 0.49 -16.22
N MET A 349 3.12 0.00 -17.45
CA MET A 349 2.10 -0.97 -17.81
C MET A 349 2.29 -2.33 -17.13
N ARG A 350 3.53 -2.79 -16.92
CA ARG A 350 3.79 -4.02 -16.13
C ARG A 350 3.29 -3.89 -14.70
N GLN A 351 3.55 -2.76 -14.04
CA GLN A 351 3.06 -2.52 -12.68
C GLN A 351 1.53 -2.43 -12.61
N ILE A 352 0.90 -1.75 -13.57
CA ILE A 352 -0.57 -1.66 -13.69
C ILE A 352 -1.17 -3.04 -13.96
N SER A 353 -0.61 -3.78 -14.92
CA SER A 353 -0.99 -5.15 -15.28
C SER A 353 -1.00 -6.08 -14.07
N ARG A 354 0.05 -6.03 -13.24
CA ARG A 354 0.14 -6.86 -12.03
C ARG A 354 -0.86 -6.45 -10.96
N TRP A 355 -1.10 -5.15 -10.77
CA TRP A 355 -1.99 -4.66 -9.71
C TRP A 355 -3.48 -4.75 -10.04
N TYR A 356 -3.87 -4.57 -11.29
CA TYR A 356 -5.28 -4.63 -11.72
C TYR A 356 -5.69 -5.98 -12.31
N ASP A 357 -4.75 -6.93 -12.40
CA ASP A 357 -4.99 -8.23 -13.03
C ASP A 357 -5.54 -8.10 -14.46
N VAL A 358 -4.85 -7.31 -15.28
CA VAL A 358 -5.20 -7.04 -16.69
C VAL A 358 -4.06 -7.32 -17.66
N ASP A 359 -4.32 -8.07 -18.72
CA ASP A 359 -3.32 -8.37 -19.74
C ASP A 359 -3.06 -7.14 -20.61
N VAL A 360 -1.81 -6.68 -20.65
CA VAL A 360 -1.43 -5.52 -21.46
C VAL A 360 -0.88 -5.98 -22.80
N VAL A 361 -1.44 -5.42 -23.88
CA VAL A 361 -0.98 -5.62 -25.25
C VAL A 361 -0.65 -4.27 -25.87
N PHE A 362 0.48 -4.18 -26.57
CA PHE A 362 0.90 -2.99 -27.29
C PHE A 362 0.62 -3.18 -28.79
N GLU A 363 -0.07 -2.22 -29.40
CA GLU A 363 -0.38 -2.17 -30.83
C GLU A 363 0.30 -0.95 -31.46
N GLY A 364 0.95 -1.14 -32.62
CA GLY A 364 1.67 -0.07 -33.31
C GLY A 364 3.01 0.28 -32.65
N ASN A 365 3.52 1.47 -32.96
CA ASN A 365 4.82 1.92 -32.47
C ASN A 365 4.65 2.78 -31.22
N VAL A 366 4.73 2.15 -30.06
CA VAL A 366 4.51 2.82 -28.77
C VAL A 366 5.75 3.62 -28.36
N SER A 367 5.53 4.86 -27.94
CA SER A 367 6.61 5.78 -27.54
C SER A 367 7.52 5.20 -26.46
N ASN A 368 8.82 5.52 -26.57
CA ASN A 368 9.82 5.25 -25.54
C ASN A 368 10.03 6.43 -24.59
N GLU A 369 9.12 7.40 -24.60
CA GLU A 369 9.13 8.50 -23.65
C GLU A 369 9.07 8.02 -22.20
N GLU A 370 9.63 8.85 -21.33
CA GLU A 370 9.71 8.61 -19.90
C GLU A 370 8.70 9.48 -19.17
N TYR A 371 7.96 8.87 -18.25
CA TYR A 371 6.91 9.53 -17.49
C TYR A 371 7.25 9.55 -16.00
N SER A 372 6.81 10.61 -15.33
CA SER A 372 6.98 10.83 -13.90
C SER A 372 5.65 11.22 -13.27
N GLY A 373 5.35 10.67 -12.09
CA GLY A 373 4.10 10.94 -11.40
C GLY A 373 3.85 9.98 -10.24
N LYS A 374 2.87 10.33 -9.41
CA LYS A 374 2.39 9.48 -8.31
C LYS A 374 0.88 9.29 -8.45
N ILE A 375 0.41 8.06 -8.27
CA ILE A 375 -1.00 7.71 -8.38
C ILE A 375 -1.36 6.76 -7.25
N TYR A 376 -2.46 7.02 -6.54
CA TYR A 376 -2.95 6.09 -5.53
C TYR A 376 -3.45 4.79 -6.16
N ARG A 377 -3.06 3.66 -5.57
CA ARG A 377 -3.43 2.30 -6.01
C ARG A 377 -4.85 1.89 -5.64
N ASN A 378 -5.57 2.72 -4.90
CA ASN A 378 -6.95 2.48 -4.47
C ASN A 378 -7.99 3.08 -5.46
N ALA A 379 -7.52 3.75 -6.51
CA ALA A 379 -8.33 4.22 -7.63
C ALA A 379 -8.71 3.03 -8.53
N ASN A 380 -9.77 3.17 -9.31
CA ASN A 380 -10.07 2.17 -10.33
C ASN A 380 -9.14 2.33 -11.55
N LEU A 381 -9.02 1.27 -12.34
CA LEU A 381 -8.13 1.28 -13.51
C LEU A 381 -8.44 2.44 -14.47
N THR A 382 -9.72 2.70 -14.73
CA THR A 382 -10.13 3.78 -15.65
C THR A 382 -9.65 5.15 -15.18
N GLU A 383 -9.62 5.41 -13.87
CA GLU A 383 -9.12 6.67 -13.31
C GLU A 383 -7.61 6.81 -13.50
N VAL A 384 -6.86 5.73 -13.28
CA VAL A 384 -5.41 5.69 -13.54
C VAL A 384 -5.12 5.91 -15.02
N LEU A 385 -5.86 5.25 -15.91
CA LEU A 385 -5.65 5.37 -17.34
C LEU A 385 -6.05 6.75 -17.88
N LYS A 386 -7.05 7.42 -17.30
CA LYS A 386 -7.36 8.82 -17.63
C LYS A 386 -6.18 9.75 -17.38
N LEU A 387 -5.41 9.54 -16.31
CA LEU A 387 -4.20 10.32 -16.03
C LEU A 387 -3.10 10.06 -17.07
N LEU A 388 -2.97 8.82 -17.54
CA LEU A 388 -2.00 8.49 -18.61
C LEU A 388 -2.43 9.02 -19.98
N ASN A 389 -3.73 9.16 -20.25
CA ASN A 389 -4.22 9.77 -21.49
C ASN A 389 -3.80 11.24 -21.61
N VAL A 390 -3.72 11.96 -20.49
CA VAL A 390 -3.19 13.35 -20.46
C VAL A 390 -1.73 13.40 -20.94
N LEU A 391 -1.03 12.27 -20.94
CA LEU A 391 0.35 12.11 -21.40
C LEU A 391 0.40 11.50 -22.81
N ASP A 392 -0.66 11.69 -23.61
CA ASP A 392 -0.83 11.20 -24.98
C ASP A 392 -0.78 9.66 -25.13
N VAL A 393 -1.04 8.93 -24.05
CA VAL A 393 -1.14 7.46 -24.09
C VAL A 393 -2.56 7.04 -24.45
N ASN A 394 -2.75 6.61 -25.70
CA ASN A 394 -4.01 6.06 -26.17
C ASN A 394 -4.22 4.62 -25.70
N TYR A 395 -5.43 4.29 -25.21
CA TYR A 395 -5.75 2.94 -24.74
C TYR A 395 -7.18 2.51 -25.06
N LYS A 396 -7.40 1.20 -25.02
CA LYS A 396 -8.73 0.55 -25.08
C LYS A 396 -8.78 -0.58 -24.07
N ILE A 397 -9.91 -0.73 -23.38
CA ILE A 397 -10.14 -1.84 -22.44
C ILE A 397 -11.18 -2.79 -23.06
N GLU A 398 -10.84 -4.08 -23.14
CA GLU A 398 -11.71 -5.14 -23.63
C GLU A 398 -11.72 -6.29 -22.60
N GLY A 399 -12.70 -6.31 -21.70
CA GLY A 399 -12.69 -7.25 -20.57
C GLY A 399 -11.45 -7.04 -19.70
N LYS A 400 -10.63 -8.08 -19.51
CA LYS A 400 -9.34 -8.01 -18.80
C LYS A 400 -8.15 -7.65 -19.69
N LYS A 401 -8.37 -7.30 -20.95
CA LYS A 401 -7.30 -6.91 -21.87
C LYS A 401 -7.21 -5.38 -21.94
N LEU A 402 -6.05 -4.83 -21.63
CA LEU A 402 -5.70 -3.42 -21.80
C LEU A 402 -4.81 -3.27 -23.05
N ILE A 403 -5.35 -2.66 -24.08
CA ILE A 403 -4.64 -2.44 -25.35
C ILE A 403 -4.09 -1.02 -25.36
N ILE A 404 -2.78 -0.88 -25.46
CA ILE A 404 -2.06 0.40 -25.56
C ILE A 404 -1.72 0.65 -27.03
N LYS A 405 -2.12 1.81 -27.55
CA LYS A 405 -1.96 2.17 -28.96
C LYS A 405 -0.85 3.21 -29.10
N GLY A 406 0.07 2.95 -30.02
CA GLY A 406 1.13 3.87 -30.44
C GLY A 406 0.68 4.89 -31.47
#